data_AF-A0A937CIU6-F1
#
_entry.id   AF-A0A937CIU6-F1
#
_cell.length_a   1.000
_cell.length_b   1.000
_cell.length_c   1.000
_cell.angle_alpha   90.00
_cell.angle_beta   90.00
_cell.angle_gamma   90.00
#
_symmetry.space_group_name_H-M   'P 1'
#
loop_
_entity.id
_entity.type
_entity.pdbx_description
1 polymer ?
#
loop_
_entity_poly.entity_id
_entity_poly.type
_entity_poly.pdbx_seq_one_letter_code
_entity_poly.pdbx_strand_id
1 'polypeptide(L)'
;MNAARDIDIFINKFVKELEEENAAIFAGAGLSISAGFVSWKGLLTPIAHALGLNIDAETDLISIAQYHLNEKQSRSDLNQELIEQFSRGHVASDNHRILARLPIKTYWTTNYDKLIEDTLTSVGKIPDVKYTVDQLKNTKPKRDALVYKMHGDIDHPDDAVLTKDDYERYSSTREPFATALRGDLVSKTFLFLGFSFTDPNLDYILSRVRLSLQDKPRQHYCILKRPLRDEYPDDTTFQYATLKLNLQINDLKRFGVQTLQIERYEDLTAILRRIEDRFRQRTIFISGAAHEYGDHTAASAEEFIRNLSREIILKDYKIVSGFGLGVGSHVITGVLQHIYENNRQKLHDQLLLRPFPQGEKGQETWEAYRKDMIGYAGVAIFLFGNKVDKDGKIVLSNGMHSEFEIAKAQGLKLIPIGATGYMAHELWEEINGNINAFYPGATDAFKAAFAELSDLKGNHIKAVITLLDILKKE
;
A
#
# COMPACT_ATOMS: atom_id res chain seq x y z
N MET A 1 -19.47 18.70 5.58
CA MET A 1 -19.42 17.30 5.12
C MET A 1 -18.34 16.60 5.93
N ASN A 2 -18.61 15.40 6.43
CA ASN A 2 -17.78 14.75 7.45
C ASN A 2 -16.49 14.22 6.81
N ALA A 3 -15.33 14.82 7.11
CA ALA A 3 -14.04 14.49 6.49
C ALA A 3 -13.68 12.99 6.58
N ALA A 4 -14.11 12.33 7.66
CA ALA A 4 -13.96 10.89 7.82
C ALA A 4 -14.67 10.08 6.71
N ARG A 5 -15.89 10.50 6.33
CA ARG A 5 -16.67 9.84 5.27
C ARG A 5 -15.99 9.98 3.91
N ASP A 6 -15.41 11.14 3.61
CA ASP A 6 -14.73 11.37 2.34
C ASP A 6 -13.45 10.53 2.22
N ILE A 7 -12.71 10.39 3.32
CA ILE A 7 -11.55 9.51 3.42
C ILE A 7 -11.96 8.04 3.20
N ASP A 8 -13.05 7.57 3.81
CA ASP A 8 -13.52 6.19 3.64
C ASP A 8 -13.92 5.89 2.19
N ILE A 9 -14.63 6.83 1.55
CA ILE A 9 -14.99 6.71 0.13
C ILE A 9 -13.73 6.66 -0.73
N PHE A 10 -12.74 7.50 -0.44
CA PHE A 10 -11.46 7.48 -1.14
C PHE A 10 -10.75 6.13 -0.98
N ILE A 11 -10.60 5.62 0.25
CA ILE A 11 -9.90 4.36 0.53
C ILE A 11 -10.54 3.24 -0.30
N ASN A 12 -11.87 3.11 -0.29
CA ASN A 12 -12.57 2.09 -1.05
C ASN A 12 -12.33 2.21 -2.57
N LYS A 13 -12.34 3.43 -3.10
CA LYS A 13 -12.05 3.66 -4.52
C LYS A 13 -10.59 3.37 -4.87
N PHE A 14 -9.65 3.79 -4.05
CA PHE A 14 -8.22 3.62 -4.32
C PHE A 14 -7.78 2.16 -4.16
N VAL A 15 -8.36 1.41 -3.20
CA VAL A 15 -8.16 -0.04 -3.07
C VAL A 15 -8.62 -0.76 -4.33
N LYS A 16 -9.75 -0.37 -4.92
CA LYS A 16 -10.19 -0.93 -6.21
C LYS A 16 -9.17 -0.66 -7.33
N GLU A 17 -8.60 0.53 -7.40
CA GLU A 17 -7.56 0.85 -8.40
C GLU A 17 -6.26 0.08 -8.15
N LEU A 18 -5.95 -0.27 -6.89
CA LEU A 18 -4.85 -1.18 -6.54
C LEU A 18 -5.13 -2.62 -6.98
N GLU A 19 -6.36 -3.11 -6.78
CA GLU A 19 -6.81 -4.43 -7.23
C GLU A 19 -6.69 -4.58 -8.75
N GLU A 20 -7.01 -3.52 -9.50
CA GLU A 20 -6.92 -3.46 -10.97
C GLU A 20 -5.50 -3.15 -11.49
N GLU A 21 -4.50 -3.07 -10.59
CA GLU A 21 -3.11 -2.69 -10.90
C GLU A 21 -2.97 -1.35 -11.64
N ASN A 22 -3.91 -0.44 -11.42
CA ASN A 22 -4.05 0.82 -12.15
C ASN A 22 -3.77 2.06 -11.29
N ALA A 23 -3.34 1.87 -10.05
CA ALA A 23 -2.90 2.95 -9.17
C ALA A 23 -1.45 3.38 -9.44
N ALA A 24 -1.20 4.68 -9.31
CA ALA A 24 0.14 5.27 -9.36
C ALA A 24 0.34 6.24 -8.19
N ILE A 25 1.58 6.42 -7.76
CA ILE A 25 1.95 7.41 -6.73
C ILE A 25 2.72 8.53 -7.37
N PHE A 26 2.41 9.77 -6.98
CA PHE A 26 3.28 10.92 -7.20
C PHE A 26 3.78 11.41 -5.85
N ALA A 27 5.08 11.26 -5.57
CA ALA A 27 5.69 11.65 -4.31
C ALA A 27 6.48 12.95 -4.47
N GLY A 28 6.15 13.96 -3.65
CA GLY A 28 6.95 15.17 -3.49
C GLY A 28 7.86 15.13 -2.26
N ALA A 29 8.62 16.20 -2.06
CA ALA A 29 9.62 16.29 -1.00
C ALA A 29 9.01 16.11 0.41
N GLY A 30 7.74 16.49 0.59
CA GLY A 30 7.03 16.34 1.85
C GLY A 30 6.91 14.90 2.35
N LEU A 31 6.97 13.90 1.45
CA LEU A 31 6.96 12.49 1.84
C LEU A 31 8.28 12.08 2.51
N SER A 32 9.40 12.65 2.02
CA SER A 32 10.77 12.38 2.48
C SER A 32 11.15 13.16 3.76
N ILE A 33 10.43 14.23 4.12
CA ILE A 33 10.73 15.04 5.33
C ILE A 33 10.73 14.19 6.60
N SER A 34 9.74 13.31 6.75
CA SER A 34 9.63 12.40 7.90
C SER A 34 10.79 11.40 8.02
N ALA A 35 11.52 11.16 6.93
CA ALA A 35 12.72 10.33 6.89
C ALA A 35 14.01 11.13 7.17
N GLY A 36 13.93 12.44 7.35
CA GLY A 36 15.05 13.34 7.66
C GLY A 36 15.54 14.20 6.50
N PHE A 37 14.93 14.10 5.31
CA PHE A 37 15.29 14.93 4.18
C PHE A 37 14.72 16.35 4.26
N VAL A 38 15.40 17.29 3.59
CA VAL A 38 14.98 18.68 3.54
C VAL A 38 13.90 18.91 2.48
N SER A 39 13.05 19.90 2.71
CA SER A 39 12.16 20.42 1.67
C SER A 39 12.95 21.22 0.62
N TRP A 40 12.32 21.56 -0.51
CA TRP A 40 12.93 22.46 -1.50
C TRP A 40 13.41 23.78 -0.89
N LYS A 41 12.61 24.34 0.02
CA LYS A 41 12.99 25.52 0.80
C LYS A 41 14.22 25.23 1.67
N GLY A 42 14.24 24.10 2.38
CA GLY A 42 15.38 23.72 3.22
C GLY A 42 16.68 23.53 2.43
N LEU A 43 16.61 22.92 1.23
CA LEU A 43 17.76 22.76 0.33
C LEU A 43 18.36 24.11 -0.09
N LEU A 44 17.53 25.10 -0.36
CA LEU A 44 18.00 26.41 -0.84
C LEU A 44 18.34 27.39 0.28
N THR A 45 18.12 27.05 1.56
CA THR A 45 18.44 27.94 2.69
C THR A 45 19.93 28.34 2.71
N PRO A 46 20.90 27.40 2.58
CA PRO A 46 22.32 27.77 2.57
C PRO A 46 22.71 28.61 1.35
N ILE A 47 22.08 28.32 0.21
CA ILE A 47 22.27 29.04 -1.06
C ILE A 47 21.76 30.49 -0.95
N ALA A 48 20.56 30.69 -0.41
CA ALA A 48 20.00 32.01 -0.16
C ALA A 48 20.86 32.81 0.81
N HIS A 49 21.34 32.17 1.89
CA HIS A 49 22.23 32.81 2.86
C HIS A 49 23.57 33.24 2.23
N ALA A 50 24.14 32.43 1.33
CA ALA A 50 25.35 32.78 0.59
C ALA A 50 25.16 34.00 -0.34
N LEU A 51 23.93 34.27 -0.77
CA LEU A 51 23.53 35.46 -1.54
C LEU A 51 23.11 36.66 -0.66
N GLY A 52 23.07 36.50 0.67
CA GLY A 52 22.55 37.52 1.58
C GLY A 52 21.03 37.69 1.53
N LEU A 53 20.29 36.69 1.01
CA LEU A 53 18.83 36.69 0.94
C LEU A 53 18.22 35.96 2.14
N ASN A 54 17.06 36.44 2.59
CA ASN A 54 16.26 35.74 3.59
C ASN A 54 15.23 34.84 2.90
N ILE A 55 15.45 33.53 2.93
CA ILE A 55 14.57 32.55 2.27
C ILE A 55 13.13 32.56 2.80
N ASP A 56 12.89 33.04 4.03
CA ASP A 56 11.53 33.14 4.58
C ASP A 56 10.73 34.30 3.97
N ALA A 57 11.41 35.29 3.39
CA ALA A 57 10.78 36.40 2.66
C ALA A 57 10.54 36.07 1.18
N GLU A 58 11.18 35.02 0.65
CA GLU A 58 11.16 34.70 -0.77
C GLU A 58 10.04 33.73 -1.17
N THR A 59 9.36 34.04 -2.27
CA THR A 59 8.31 33.19 -2.83
C THR A 59 8.77 32.39 -4.04
N ASP A 60 9.76 32.89 -4.79
CA ASP A 60 10.29 32.25 -5.99
C ASP A 60 11.65 31.61 -5.71
N LEU A 61 11.58 30.40 -5.14
CA LEU A 61 12.76 29.60 -4.80
C LEU A 61 13.56 29.17 -6.04
N ILE A 62 12.92 29.04 -7.21
CA ILE A 62 13.60 28.64 -8.46
C ILE A 62 14.56 29.76 -8.90
N SER A 63 14.13 31.02 -8.77
CA SER A 63 14.98 32.17 -9.08
C SER A 63 16.20 32.28 -8.16
N ILE A 64 16.10 31.89 -6.87
CA ILE A 64 17.25 31.88 -5.95
C ILE A 64 18.37 30.97 -6.48
N ALA A 65 18.03 29.76 -6.93
CA ALA A 65 19.01 28.83 -7.49
C ALA A 65 19.68 29.42 -8.75
N GLN A 66 18.91 30.13 -9.59
CA GLN A 66 19.46 30.80 -10.77
C GLN A 66 20.36 31.99 -10.40
N TYR A 67 19.98 32.80 -9.42
CA TYR A 67 20.82 33.91 -8.95
C TYR A 67 22.16 33.40 -8.43
N HIS A 68 22.14 32.30 -7.68
CA HIS A 68 23.37 31.67 -7.22
C HIS A 68 24.27 31.21 -8.39
N LEU A 69 23.68 30.53 -9.38
CA LEU A 69 24.40 30.10 -10.57
C LEU A 69 25.01 31.30 -11.33
N ASN A 70 24.26 32.40 -11.46
CA ASN A 70 24.72 33.61 -12.13
C ASN A 70 25.85 34.32 -11.36
N GLU A 71 25.77 34.42 -10.04
CA GLU A 71 26.79 35.06 -9.21
C GLU A 71 28.09 34.25 -9.15
N LYS A 72 27.99 32.91 -9.04
CA LYS A 72 29.17 32.03 -8.94
C LYS A 72 29.73 31.57 -10.29
N GLN A 73 28.95 31.71 -11.36
CA GLN A 73 29.26 31.17 -12.70
C GLN A 73 29.57 29.67 -12.68
N SER A 74 29.05 28.93 -11.70
CA SER A 74 29.25 27.49 -11.52
C SER A 74 28.08 26.85 -10.77
N ARG A 75 27.75 25.61 -11.14
CA ARG A 75 26.79 24.75 -10.41
C ARG A 75 27.42 24.01 -9.22
N SER A 76 28.74 24.06 -9.05
CA SER A 76 29.45 23.22 -8.07
C SER A 76 28.84 23.31 -6.67
N ASP A 77 28.54 24.51 -6.17
CA ASP A 77 27.98 24.66 -4.81
C ASP A 77 26.54 24.14 -4.72
N LEU A 78 25.71 24.32 -5.77
CA LEU A 78 24.35 23.77 -5.82
C LEU A 78 24.37 22.24 -5.80
N ASN A 79 25.27 21.65 -6.61
CA ASN A 79 25.45 20.21 -6.67
C ASN A 79 25.99 19.68 -5.33
N GLN A 80 26.95 20.37 -4.73
CA GLN A 80 27.53 19.99 -3.45
C GLN A 80 26.48 20.04 -2.33
N GLU A 81 25.65 21.08 -2.29
CA GLU A 81 24.55 21.19 -1.33
C GLU A 81 23.52 20.06 -1.53
N LEU A 82 23.20 19.72 -2.79
CA LEU A 82 22.35 18.56 -3.11
C LEU A 82 22.96 17.29 -2.51
N ILE A 83 24.24 17.02 -2.78
CA ILE A 83 24.99 15.86 -2.26
C ILE A 83 24.95 15.83 -0.73
N GLU A 84 25.26 16.93 -0.06
CA GLU A 84 25.37 16.99 1.40
C GLU A 84 24.04 16.76 2.13
N GLN A 85 22.95 17.30 1.58
CA GLN A 85 21.61 17.13 2.16
C GLN A 85 21.02 15.75 1.88
N PHE A 86 21.31 15.18 0.70
CA PHE A 86 20.64 13.98 0.23
C PHE A 86 21.47 12.68 0.29
N SER A 87 22.77 12.72 0.60
CA SER A 87 23.62 11.51 0.77
C SER A 87 23.56 10.89 2.16
N ARG A 88 22.91 11.53 3.13
CA ARG A 88 22.84 11.01 4.50
C ARG A 88 21.95 9.75 4.54
N GLY A 89 22.42 8.73 5.28
CA GLY A 89 21.80 7.40 5.42
C GLY A 89 20.47 7.41 6.17
N HIS A 90 19.48 8.07 5.58
CA HIS A 90 18.15 8.23 6.12
C HIS A 90 17.38 6.92 6.07
N VAL A 91 16.59 6.68 7.12
CA VAL A 91 15.76 5.48 7.23
C VAL A 91 14.41 5.78 6.61
N ALA A 92 13.97 4.89 5.71
CA ALA A 92 12.64 4.96 5.11
C ALA A 92 11.54 5.13 6.17
N SER A 93 10.65 6.11 5.95
CA SER A 93 9.49 6.30 6.84
C SER A 93 8.46 5.19 6.66
N ASP A 94 7.55 5.05 7.62
CA ASP A 94 6.47 4.06 7.56
C ASP A 94 5.64 4.17 6.29
N ASN A 95 5.42 5.39 5.79
CA ASN A 95 4.70 5.62 4.54
C ASN A 95 5.39 4.94 3.35
N HIS A 96 6.72 5.06 3.23
CA HIS A 96 7.47 4.38 2.17
C HIS A 96 7.34 2.86 2.28
N ARG A 97 7.43 2.32 3.50
CA ARG A 97 7.31 0.88 3.74
C ARG A 97 5.92 0.35 3.36
N ILE A 98 4.86 1.08 3.70
CA ILE A 98 3.49 0.72 3.34
C ILE A 98 3.32 0.73 1.82
N LEU A 99 3.70 1.84 1.16
CA LEU A 99 3.60 1.96 -0.30
C LEU A 99 4.39 0.87 -1.02
N ALA A 100 5.60 0.54 -0.53
CA ALA A 100 6.42 -0.51 -1.10
C ALA A 100 5.79 -1.91 -1.00
N ARG A 101 4.95 -2.19 0.00
CA ARG A 101 4.22 -3.46 0.12
C ARG A 101 2.97 -3.55 -0.75
N LEU A 102 2.32 -2.42 -1.02
CA LEU A 102 1.17 -2.34 -1.93
C LEU A 102 1.55 -2.74 -3.38
N PRO A 103 0.62 -3.26 -4.20
CA PRO A 103 0.88 -3.69 -5.58
C PRO A 103 1.00 -2.52 -6.57
N ILE A 104 1.68 -1.44 -6.19
CA ILE A 104 1.86 -0.25 -7.00
C ILE A 104 3.04 -0.48 -7.95
N LYS A 105 2.78 -0.37 -9.25
CA LYS A 105 3.78 -0.58 -10.31
C LYS A 105 4.40 0.70 -10.85
N THR A 106 3.84 1.87 -10.53
CA THR A 106 4.24 3.15 -11.12
C THR A 106 4.40 4.20 -10.04
N TYR A 107 5.61 4.75 -9.94
CA TYR A 107 5.97 5.84 -9.05
C TYR A 107 6.54 6.98 -9.88
N TRP A 108 6.04 8.18 -9.60
CA TRP A 108 6.57 9.43 -10.12
C TRP A 108 7.06 10.27 -8.95
N THR A 109 8.17 10.98 -9.11
CA THR A 109 8.66 11.90 -8.11
C THR A 109 9.49 13.03 -8.72
N THR A 110 9.49 14.17 -8.03
CA THR A 110 10.42 15.28 -8.26
C THR A 110 11.59 15.28 -7.26
N ASN A 111 11.68 14.25 -6.40
CA ASN A 111 12.72 14.12 -5.40
C ASN A 111 14.00 13.52 -5.99
N TYR A 112 15.13 13.90 -5.42
CA TYR A 112 16.47 13.42 -5.81
C TYR A 112 16.91 12.20 -4.99
N ASP A 113 16.35 12.04 -3.78
CA ASP A 113 16.65 10.94 -2.85
C ASP A 113 16.29 9.56 -3.41
N LYS A 114 16.85 8.50 -2.82
CA LYS A 114 16.62 7.10 -3.26
C LYS A 114 15.63 6.33 -2.39
N LEU A 115 14.81 7.00 -1.57
CA LEU A 115 13.99 6.31 -0.58
C LEU A 115 12.99 5.34 -1.21
N ILE A 116 12.39 5.69 -2.35
CA ILE A 116 11.39 4.85 -3.01
C ILE A 116 12.03 3.55 -3.49
N GLU A 117 13.11 3.64 -4.26
CA GLU A 117 13.82 2.49 -4.82
C GLU A 117 14.54 1.64 -3.76
N ASP A 118 15.11 2.25 -2.73
CA ASP A 118 15.75 1.53 -1.63
C ASP A 118 14.70 0.77 -0.80
N THR A 119 13.54 1.39 -0.53
CA THR A 119 12.47 0.73 0.21
C THR A 119 11.84 -0.40 -0.59
N LEU A 120 11.62 -0.21 -1.90
CA LEU A 120 11.16 -1.28 -2.79
C LEU A 120 12.15 -2.46 -2.78
N THR A 121 13.45 -2.18 -2.86
CA THR A 121 14.49 -3.21 -2.79
C THR A 121 14.48 -3.94 -1.45
N SER A 122 14.29 -3.23 -0.33
CA SER A 122 14.23 -3.83 1.01
C SER A 122 13.08 -4.81 1.23
N VAL A 123 11.98 -4.67 0.47
CA VAL A 123 10.83 -5.60 0.49
C VAL A 123 10.91 -6.67 -0.61
N GLY A 124 12.08 -6.80 -1.26
CA GLY A 124 12.34 -7.82 -2.27
C GLY A 124 11.81 -7.48 -3.68
N LYS A 125 11.35 -6.25 -3.91
CA LYS A 125 10.93 -5.78 -5.24
C LYS A 125 12.12 -5.28 -6.06
N ILE A 126 12.02 -5.38 -7.38
CA ILE A 126 13.02 -4.89 -8.32
C ILE A 126 12.54 -3.55 -8.91
N PRO A 127 13.02 -2.40 -8.41
CA PRO A 127 12.70 -1.10 -9.01
C PRO A 127 13.50 -0.89 -10.31
N ASP A 128 12.82 -0.40 -11.34
CA ASP A 128 13.40 0.13 -12.56
C ASP A 128 13.38 1.66 -12.48
N VAL A 129 14.51 2.27 -12.11
CA VAL A 129 14.61 3.70 -11.86
C VAL A 129 15.00 4.44 -13.14
N LYS A 130 14.26 5.49 -13.47
CA LYS A 130 14.39 6.31 -14.67
C LYS A 130 14.55 7.78 -14.26
N TYR A 131 15.76 8.31 -14.37
CA TYR A 131 16.08 9.71 -14.07
C TYR A 131 16.76 10.43 -15.25
N THR A 132 17.12 9.71 -16.32
CA THR A 132 17.55 10.26 -17.61
C THR A 132 16.70 9.75 -18.77
N VAL A 133 16.66 10.51 -19.88
CA VAL A 133 15.87 10.13 -21.07
C VAL A 133 16.37 8.82 -21.71
N ASP A 134 17.68 8.59 -21.70
CA ASP A 134 18.27 7.36 -22.23
C ASP A 134 17.88 6.11 -21.45
N GLN A 135 17.47 6.23 -20.20
CA GLN A 135 16.99 5.09 -19.43
C GLN A 135 15.57 4.66 -19.83
N LEU A 136 14.76 5.56 -20.41
CA LEU A 136 13.36 5.31 -20.77
C LEU A 136 13.21 4.24 -21.85
N LYS A 137 14.19 4.11 -22.75
CA LYS A 137 14.23 3.07 -23.80
C LYS A 137 14.62 1.68 -23.25
N ASN A 138 15.20 1.61 -22.06
CA ASN A 138 15.67 0.36 -21.46
C ASN A 138 14.60 -0.21 -20.53
N THR A 139 14.52 -1.54 -20.42
CA THR A 139 13.64 -2.22 -19.45
C THR A 139 14.48 -3.10 -18.54
N LYS A 140 14.40 -2.87 -17.23
CA LYS A 140 15.05 -3.74 -16.25
C LYS A 140 14.32 -5.09 -16.20
N PRO A 141 15.00 -6.23 -16.37
CA PRO A 141 14.37 -7.55 -16.31
C PRO A 141 13.69 -7.78 -14.96
N LYS A 142 12.52 -8.43 -14.97
CA LYS A 142 11.73 -8.78 -13.78
C LYS A 142 11.37 -7.58 -12.88
N ARG A 143 11.33 -6.36 -13.41
CA ARG A 143 10.93 -5.19 -12.64
C ARG A 143 9.54 -5.36 -12.04
N ASP A 144 9.40 -5.02 -10.77
CA ASP A 144 8.12 -5.00 -10.05
C ASP A 144 7.49 -3.61 -10.07
N ALA A 145 8.32 -2.57 -10.14
CA ALA A 145 7.90 -1.18 -10.14
C ALA A 145 8.80 -0.32 -11.03
N LEU A 146 8.21 0.69 -11.66
CA LEU A 146 8.88 1.72 -12.44
C LEU A 146 8.89 3.01 -11.63
N VAL A 147 10.06 3.60 -11.44
CA VAL A 147 10.25 4.82 -10.64
C VAL A 147 10.80 5.92 -11.55
N TYR A 148 9.95 6.88 -11.91
CA TYR A 148 10.33 8.03 -12.71
C TYR A 148 10.72 9.20 -11.82
N LYS A 149 11.96 9.67 -11.94
CA LYS A 149 12.48 10.84 -11.23
C LYS A 149 12.66 11.97 -12.22
N MET A 150 11.64 12.83 -12.28
CA MET A 150 11.53 13.86 -13.33
C MET A 150 12.67 14.86 -13.26
N HIS A 151 13.12 15.18 -12.05
CA HIS A 151 14.13 16.21 -11.81
C HIS A 151 15.54 15.67 -11.68
N GLY A 152 15.77 14.39 -11.98
CA GLY A 152 17.09 13.78 -11.89
C GLY A 152 17.29 12.97 -10.61
N ASP A 153 18.55 12.69 -10.31
CA ASP A 153 18.97 11.78 -9.25
C ASP A 153 20.20 12.33 -8.53
N ILE A 154 20.33 12.03 -7.24
CA ILE A 154 21.46 12.45 -6.42
C ILE A 154 22.83 11.95 -6.94
N ASP A 155 22.86 10.83 -7.67
CA ASP A 155 24.10 10.31 -8.28
C ASP A 155 24.56 11.14 -9.49
N HIS A 156 23.67 11.96 -10.06
CA HIS A 156 23.93 12.76 -11.27
C HIS A 156 23.48 14.21 -11.05
N PRO A 157 24.12 14.94 -10.12
CA PRO A 157 23.67 16.28 -9.70
C PRO A 157 23.77 17.33 -10.83
N ASP A 158 24.70 17.16 -11.78
CA ASP A 158 24.81 18.02 -12.96
C ASP A 158 23.58 17.95 -13.86
N ASP A 159 22.88 16.82 -13.88
CA ASP A 159 21.67 16.62 -14.67
C ASP A 159 20.39 17.02 -13.90
N ALA A 160 20.51 17.42 -12.63
CA ALA A 160 19.37 17.72 -11.78
C ALA A 160 18.68 19.03 -12.17
N VAL A 161 17.35 19.03 -12.19
CA VAL A 161 16.52 20.20 -12.52
C VAL A 161 16.36 21.07 -11.28
N LEU A 162 17.16 22.14 -11.18
CA LEU A 162 17.22 22.99 -9.98
C LEU A 162 17.04 24.47 -10.31
N THR A 163 17.63 24.93 -11.42
CA THR A 163 17.67 26.35 -11.77
C THR A 163 16.56 26.71 -12.74
N LYS A 164 16.29 28.01 -12.87
CA LYS A 164 15.29 28.51 -13.82
C LYS A 164 15.59 28.07 -15.25
N ASP A 165 16.86 28.10 -15.65
CA ASP A 165 17.29 27.61 -16.97
C ASP A 165 16.96 26.12 -17.18
N ASP A 166 17.09 25.28 -16.14
CA ASP A 166 16.75 23.86 -16.22
C ASP A 166 15.25 23.65 -16.47
N TYR A 167 14.40 24.41 -15.76
CA TYR A 167 12.94 24.38 -15.94
C TYR A 167 12.53 24.84 -17.34
N GLU A 168 13.15 25.92 -17.85
CA GLU A 168 12.87 26.43 -19.20
C GLU A 168 13.25 25.40 -20.28
N ARG A 169 14.38 24.72 -20.10
CA ARG A 169 14.87 23.67 -21.01
C ARG A 169 14.18 22.32 -20.80
N TYR A 170 13.36 22.14 -19.76
CA TYR A 170 12.73 20.85 -19.46
C TYR A 170 11.89 20.32 -20.63
N SER A 171 11.16 21.22 -21.30
CA SER A 171 10.30 20.88 -22.45
C SER A 171 11.06 20.32 -23.66
N SER A 172 12.35 20.65 -23.82
CA SER A 172 13.19 20.16 -24.92
C SER A 172 14.12 19.02 -24.50
N THR A 173 14.65 19.06 -23.27
CA THR A 173 15.62 18.08 -22.76
C THR A 173 14.97 16.85 -22.12
N ARG A 174 13.76 17.00 -21.56
CA ARG A 174 13.05 15.96 -20.80
C ARG A 174 11.61 15.74 -21.29
N GLU A 175 11.28 16.13 -22.53
CA GLU A 175 9.96 15.91 -23.16
C GLU A 175 9.45 14.47 -22.99
N PRO A 176 10.27 13.41 -23.17
CA PRO A 176 9.78 12.05 -23.03
C PRO A 176 9.25 11.71 -21.63
N PHE A 177 9.78 12.32 -20.57
CA PHE A 177 9.20 12.19 -19.23
C PHE A 177 7.82 12.86 -19.15
N ALA A 178 7.67 14.06 -19.72
CA ALA A 178 6.38 14.73 -19.78
C ALA A 178 5.36 13.91 -20.59
N THR A 179 5.77 13.30 -21.71
CA THR A 179 4.95 12.40 -22.51
C THR A 179 4.52 11.16 -21.74
N ALA A 180 5.44 10.49 -21.06
CA ALA A 180 5.13 9.33 -20.24
C ALA A 180 4.17 9.68 -19.10
N LEU A 181 4.41 10.79 -18.37
CA LEU A 181 3.52 11.23 -17.29
C LEU A 181 2.12 11.59 -17.80
N ARG A 182 2.00 12.24 -18.96
CA ARG A 182 0.69 12.49 -19.59
C ARG A 182 -0.06 11.19 -19.85
N GLY A 183 0.62 10.19 -20.42
CA GLY A 183 0.02 8.87 -20.68
C GLY A 183 -0.45 8.18 -19.40
N ASP A 184 0.37 8.23 -18.35
CA ASP A 184 0.01 7.68 -17.04
C ASP A 184 -1.16 8.45 -16.41
N LEU A 185 -1.18 9.79 -16.44
CA LEU A 185 -2.29 10.59 -15.89
C LEU A 185 -3.63 10.31 -16.59
N VAL A 186 -3.60 9.97 -17.88
CA VAL A 186 -4.81 9.58 -18.63
C VAL A 186 -5.28 8.18 -18.23
N SER A 187 -4.36 7.24 -18.03
CA SER A 187 -4.68 5.80 -17.87
C SER A 187 -4.82 5.34 -16.42
N LYS A 188 -4.06 5.94 -15.50
CA LYS A 188 -3.89 5.50 -14.11
C LYS A 188 -4.51 6.48 -13.11
N THR A 189 -4.91 5.97 -11.96
CA THR A 189 -5.37 6.80 -10.85
C THR A 189 -4.20 7.18 -9.95
N PHE A 190 -3.85 8.47 -9.94
CA PHE A 190 -2.77 8.99 -9.11
C PHE A 190 -3.22 9.32 -7.68
N LEU A 191 -2.33 9.01 -6.72
CA LEU A 191 -2.33 9.57 -5.38
C LEU A 191 -1.09 10.46 -5.20
N PHE A 192 -1.30 11.77 -5.06
CA PHE A 192 -0.28 12.77 -4.83
C PHE A 192 -0.02 12.93 -3.33
N LEU A 193 1.24 12.71 -2.90
CA LEU A 193 1.66 12.71 -1.50
C LEU A 193 2.83 13.65 -1.28
N GLY A 194 2.77 14.47 -0.23
CA GLY A 194 3.88 15.37 0.15
C GLY A 194 4.22 16.41 -0.93
N PHE A 195 3.25 16.79 -1.75
CA PHE A 195 3.47 17.59 -2.94
C PHE A 195 2.67 18.90 -2.89
N SER A 196 3.34 20.02 -3.18
CA SER A 196 2.77 21.37 -3.02
C SER A 196 2.08 21.93 -4.27
N PHE A 197 2.16 21.26 -5.42
CA PHE A 197 1.66 21.77 -6.72
C PHE A 197 2.19 23.15 -7.11
N THR A 198 3.35 23.52 -6.59
CA THR A 198 4.07 24.75 -6.97
C THR A 198 5.09 24.47 -8.07
N ASP A 199 5.12 23.26 -8.62
CA ASP A 199 6.06 22.83 -9.64
C ASP A 199 5.59 23.27 -11.04
N PRO A 200 6.35 24.14 -11.75
CA PRO A 200 5.94 24.61 -13.08
C PRO A 200 5.85 23.50 -14.14
N ASN A 201 6.69 22.46 -14.06
CA ASN A 201 6.69 21.36 -15.03
C ASN A 201 5.42 20.52 -14.86
N LEU A 202 5.02 20.24 -13.62
CA LEU A 202 3.79 19.48 -13.37
C LEU A 202 2.55 20.29 -13.75
N ASP A 203 2.48 21.59 -13.40
CA ASP A 203 1.35 22.45 -13.78
C ASP A 203 1.14 22.47 -15.30
N TYR A 204 2.23 22.61 -16.06
CA TYR A 204 2.21 22.51 -17.51
C TYR A 204 1.65 21.17 -17.99
N ILE A 205 2.10 20.05 -17.41
CA ILE A 205 1.66 18.70 -17.79
C ILE A 205 0.18 18.50 -17.48
N LEU A 206 -0.29 18.86 -16.28
CA LEU A 206 -1.69 18.74 -15.87
C LEU A 206 -2.61 19.58 -16.77
N SER A 207 -2.19 20.80 -17.11
CA SER A 207 -2.88 21.67 -18.05
C SER A 207 -3.05 21.01 -19.42
N ARG A 208 -1.98 20.39 -19.95
CA ARG A 208 -2.04 19.66 -21.23
C ARG A 208 -2.98 18.46 -21.18
N VAL A 209 -2.93 17.65 -20.12
CA VAL A 209 -3.83 16.48 -19.96
C VAL A 209 -5.29 16.92 -19.96
N ARG A 210 -5.62 17.96 -19.17
CA ARG A 210 -6.97 18.50 -19.08
C ARG A 210 -7.49 18.97 -20.44
N LEU A 211 -6.68 19.72 -21.19
CA LEU A 211 -7.05 20.20 -22.52
C LEU A 211 -7.23 19.05 -23.53
N SER A 212 -6.34 18.05 -23.50
CA SER A 212 -6.44 16.87 -24.36
C SER A 212 -7.68 16.03 -24.09
N LEU A 213 -8.20 16.04 -22.86
CA LEU A 213 -9.40 15.30 -22.46
C LEU A 213 -10.68 16.17 -22.47
N GLN A 214 -10.68 17.30 -23.18
CA GLN A 214 -11.85 18.20 -23.32
C GLN A 214 -12.49 18.56 -21.96
N ASP A 215 -11.66 18.94 -20.99
CA ASP A 215 -12.08 19.32 -19.63
C ASP A 215 -12.79 18.20 -18.83
N LYS A 216 -12.58 16.93 -19.22
CA LYS A 216 -13.05 15.74 -18.50
C LYS A 216 -11.87 14.84 -18.06
N PRO A 217 -10.96 15.35 -17.22
CA PRO A 217 -9.81 14.56 -16.77
C PRO A 217 -10.26 13.35 -15.95
N ARG A 218 -9.41 12.31 -15.91
CA ARG A 218 -9.57 11.21 -14.96
C ARG A 218 -9.50 11.76 -13.54
N GLN A 219 -10.25 11.14 -12.63
CA GLN A 219 -10.19 11.51 -11.22
C GLN A 219 -8.90 10.99 -10.57
N HIS A 220 -8.20 11.88 -9.87
CA HIS A 220 -7.01 11.60 -9.06
C HIS A 220 -7.23 12.08 -7.62
N TYR A 221 -6.31 11.76 -6.72
CA TYR A 221 -6.40 12.13 -5.31
C TYR A 221 -5.13 12.82 -4.82
N CYS A 222 -5.28 13.78 -3.92
CA CYS A 222 -4.17 14.40 -3.20
C CYS A 222 -4.49 14.46 -1.70
N ILE A 223 -3.49 14.22 -0.85
CA ILE A 223 -3.61 14.41 0.60
C ILE A 223 -2.82 15.66 1.00
N LEU A 224 -3.51 16.68 1.51
CA LEU A 224 -2.91 17.93 1.99
C LEU A 224 -3.20 18.16 3.47
N LYS A 225 -2.26 18.76 4.18
CA LYS A 225 -2.46 19.20 5.56
C LYS A 225 -3.25 20.51 5.57
N ARG A 226 -4.31 20.57 6.38
CA ARG A 226 -5.03 21.82 6.60
C ARG A 226 -4.26 22.72 7.60
N PRO A 227 -4.28 24.05 7.43
CA PRO A 227 -3.83 24.98 8.45
C PRO A 227 -4.53 24.71 9.78
N LEU A 228 -3.78 24.63 10.88
CA LEU A 228 -4.35 24.61 12.23
C LEU A 228 -4.12 25.96 12.91
N ARG A 229 -5.08 26.43 13.70
CA ARG A 229 -5.06 27.80 14.25
C ARG A 229 -3.82 28.08 15.09
N ASP A 230 -3.38 27.10 15.86
CA ASP A 230 -2.21 27.12 16.74
C ASP A 230 -0.86 27.25 15.99
N GLU A 231 -0.84 27.04 14.67
CA GLU A 231 0.36 27.18 13.83
C GLU A 231 0.60 28.60 13.32
N TYR A 232 -0.31 29.53 13.63
CA TYR A 232 -0.28 30.90 13.11
C TYR A 232 -0.29 31.94 14.24
N PRO A 233 0.43 33.06 14.06
CA PRO A 233 0.55 34.09 15.11
C PRO A 233 -0.78 34.77 15.41
N ASP A 234 -1.65 34.93 14.42
CA ASP A 234 -2.90 35.68 14.51
C ASP A 234 -4.01 35.09 13.62
N ASP A 235 -5.26 35.50 13.89
CA ASP A 235 -6.45 35.03 13.18
C ASP A 235 -6.45 35.43 11.70
N THR A 236 -5.89 36.60 11.36
CA THR A 236 -5.86 37.11 9.98
C THR A 236 -4.94 36.25 9.12
N THR A 237 -3.74 35.94 9.60
CA THR A 237 -2.79 35.07 8.91
C THR A 237 -3.33 33.65 8.77
N PHE A 238 -3.97 33.11 9.80
CA PHE A 238 -4.64 31.80 9.75
C PHE A 238 -5.78 31.76 8.71
N GLN A 239 -6.65 32.78 8.70
CA GLN A 239 -7.75 32.89 7.74
C GLN A 239 -7.22 33.02 6.31
N TYR A 240 -6.16 33.80 6.10
CA TYR A 240 -5.50 33.93 4.80
C TYR A 240 -4.95 32.59 4.30
N ALA A 241 -4.23 31.85 5.14
CA ALA A 241 -3.70 30.53 4.80
C ALA A 241 -4.81 29.52 4.47
N THR A 242 -5.89 29.53 5.26
CA THR A 242 -7.08 28.68 5.03
C THR A 242 -7.76 29.02 3.71
N LEU A 243 -7.96 30.31 3.42
CA LEU A 243 -8.53 30.78 2.15
C LEU A 243 -7.64 30.38 0.97
N LYS A 244 -6.33 30.58 1.07
CA LYS A 244 -5.35 30.21 0.04
C LYS A 244 -5.39 28.71 -0.25
N LEU A 245 -5.42 27.85 0.78
CA LEU A 245 -5.56 26.41 0.60
C LEU A 245 -6.88 26.07 -0.10
N ASN A 246 -8.00 26.67 0.28
CA ASN A 246 -9.29 26.41 -0.35
C ASN A 246 -9.30 26.80 -1.84
N LEU A 247 -8.66 27.92 -2.20
CA LEU A 247 -8.49 28.33 -3.59
C LEU A 247 -7.61 27.33 -4.36
N GLN A 248 -6.51 26.87 -3.76
CA GLN A 248 -5.65 25.85 -4.35
C GLN A 248 -6.41 24.54 -4.59
N ILE A 249 -7.20 24.08 -3.61
CA ILE A 249 -8.05 22.88 -3.74
C ILE A 249 -9.06 23.03 -4.87
N ASN A 250 -9.65 24.21 -5.03
CA ASN A 250 -10.58 24.46 -6.11
C ASN A 250 -9.89 24.49 -7.48
N ASP A 251 -8.65 24.97 -7.55
CA ASP A 251 -7.86 24.91 -8.77
C ASP A 251 -7.52 23.46 -9.17
N LEU A 252 -7.11 22.64 -8.21
CA LEU A 252 -6.83 21.21 -8.40
C LEU A 252 -8.02 20.42 -8.96
N LYS A 253 -9.25 20.79 -8.63
CA LYS A 253 -10.46 20.18 -9.21
C LYS A 253 -10.53 20.33 -10.72
N ARG A 254 -9.98 21.41 -11.30
CA ARG A 254 -9.93 21.62 -12.76
C ARG A 254 -9.11 20.53 -13.45
N PHE A 255 -8.12 19.98 -12.76
CA PHE A 255 -7.28 18.89 -13.25
C PHE A 255 -7.79 17.50 -12.84
N GLY A 256 -9.00 17.40 -12.27
CA GLY A 256 -9.55 16.12 -11.80
C GLY A 256 -8.96 15.64 -10.47
N VAL A 257 -8.17 16.46 -9.78
CA VAL A 257 -7.53 16.08 -8.52
C VAL A 257 -8.45 16.41 -7.34
N GLN A 258 -9.02 15.37 -6.72
CA GLN A 258 -9.78 15.51 -5.47
C GLN A 258 -8.81 15.60 -4.29
N THR A 259 -8.93 16.65 -3.49
CA THR A 259 -8.09 16.81 -2.28
C THR A 259 -8.80 16.27 -1.04
N LEU A 260 -8.06 15.49 -0.26
CA LEU A 260 -8.39 15.05 1.10
C LEU A 260 -7.54 15.84 2.08
N GLN A 261 -8.16 16.34 3.13
CA GLN A 261 -7.47 17.14 4.13
C GLN A 261 -7.17 16.30 5.37
N ILE A 262 -5.94 16.40 5.86
CA ILE A 262 -5.50 15.84 7.14
C ILE A 262 -5.13 16.95 8.11
N GLU A 263 -5.14 16.67 9.41
CA GLU A 263 -4.76 17.64 10.44
C GLU A 263 -3.30 17.47 10.78
N ARG A 264 -2.83 16.21 10.87
CA ARG A 264 -1.47 15.86 11.19
C ARG A 264 -0.90 14.86 10.20
N TYR A 265 0.43 14.82 10.08
CA TYR A 265 1.09 13.87 9.17
C TYR A 265 0.94 12.41 9.59
N GLU A 266 0.67 12.13 10.87
CA GLU A 266 0.35 10.78 11.34
C GLU A 266 -0.98 10.28 10.75
N ASP A 267 -1.91 11.18 10.42
CA ASP A 267 -3.18 10.82 9.76
C ASP A 267 -2.93 10.26 8.36
N LEU A 268 -1.94 10.77 7.62
CA LEU A 268 -1.53 10.18 6.33
C LEU A 268 -1.09 8.73 6.52
N THR A 269 -0.27 8.48 7.55
CA THR A 269 0.20 7.12 7.86
C THR A 269 -0.98 6.21 8.21
N ALA A 270 -1.93 6.71 8.99
CA ALA A 270 -3.16 5.98 9.31
C ALA A 270 -4.00 5.67 8.05
N ILE A 271 -4.16 6.63 7.14
CA ILE A 271 -4.87 6.44 5.87
C ILE A 271 -4.18 5.36 5.02
N LEU A 272 -2.85 5.42 4.87
CA LEU A 272 -2.10 4.43 4.10
C LEU A 272 -2.18 3.03 4.73
N ARG A 273 -2.11 2.92 6.06
CA ARG A 273 -2.32 1.64 6.77
C ARG A 273 -3.72 1.09 6.51
N ARG A 274 -4.75 1.94 6.55
CA ARG A 274 -6.12 1.53 6.23
C ARG A 274 -6.26 1.05 4.77
N ILE A 275 -5.58 1.69 3.82
CA ILE A 275 -5.54 1.22 2.42
C ILE A 275 -4.89 -0.17 2.35
N GLU A 276 -3.76 -0.36 3.02
CA GLU A 276 -3.06 -1.65 3.09
C GLU A 276 -3.92 -2.74 3.72
N ASP A 277 -4.55 -2.47 4.87
CA ASP A 277 -5.40 -3.43 5.57
C ASP A 277 -6.61 -3.82 4.71
N ARG A 278 -7.30 -2.84 4.13
CA ARG A 278 -8.44 -3.08 3.23
C ARG A 278 -8.04 -3.88 1.99
N PHE A 279 -6.87 -3.60 1.42
CA PHE A 279 -6.35 -4.36 0.30
C PHE A 279 -6.03 -5.81 0.71
N ARG A 280 -5.34 -6.02 1.83
CA ARG A 280 -4.98 -7.35 2.34
C ARG A 280 -6.20 -8.18 2.71
N GLN A 281 -7.27 -7.57 3.23
CA GLN A 281 -8.51 -8.27 3.60
C GLN A 281 -9.20 -9.01 2.44
N ARG A 282 -8.84 -8.71 1.19
CA ARG A 282 -9.28 -9.49 0.02
C ARG A 282 -8.59 -10.83 -0.15
N THR A 283 -7.51 -11.05 0.58
CA THR A 283 -6.74 -12.28 0.53
C THR A 283 -6.93 -13.02 1.85
N ILE A 284 -7.40 -14.25 1.75
CA ILE A 284 -7.72 -15.14 2.87
C ILE A 284 -6.67 -16.23 2.96
N PHE A 285 -6.00 -16.30 4.09
CA PHE A 285 -5.15 -17.43 4.43
C PHE A 285 -5.99 -18.55 5.05
N ILE A 286 -5.92 -19.76 4.50
CA ILE A 286 -6.58 -20.94 5.07
C ILE A 286 -5.53 -21.82 5.74
N SER A 287 -5.58 -21.86 7.07
CA SER A 287 -4.82 -22.78 7.92
C SER A 287 -5.68 -23.99 8.27
N GLY A 288 -5.14 -25.17 8.04
CA GLY A 288 -5.86 -26.41 8.28
C GLY A 288 -4.93 -27.62 8.27
N ALA A 289 -5.11 -28.50 9.25
CA ALA A 289 -4.45 -29.80 9.27
C ALA A 289 -5.40 -30.82 9.92
N ALA A 290 -5.68 -31.91 9.23
CA ALA A 290 -6.57 -32.95 9.72
C ALA A 290 -6.03 -34.33 9.33
N HIS A 291 -5.75 -35.14 10.34
CA HIS A 291 -5.59 -36.59 10.19
C HIS A 291 -6.92 -37.31 10.43
N GLU A 292 -7.73 -36.77 11.35
CA GLU A 292 -9.13 -37.13 11.56
C GLU A 292 -10.01 -35.87 11.63
N TYR A 293 -11.32 -36.05 11.50
CA TYR A 293 -12.28 -34.96 11.38
C TYR A 293 -13.29 -34.89 12.54
N GLY A 294 -12.97 -35.54 13.67
CA GLY A 294 -13.81 -35.57 14.86
C GLY A 294 -15.19 -36.17 14.58
N ASP A 295 -16.23 -35.40 14.88
CA ASP A 295 -17.63 -35.79 14.67
C ASP A 295 -18.05 -35.81 13.18
N HIS A 296 -17.21 -35.28 12.28
CA HIS A 296 -17.47 -35.32 10.85
C HIS A 296 -16.92 -36.60 10.22
N THR A 297 -17.67 -37.15 9.26
CA THR A 297 -17.11 -38.14 8.33
C THR A 297 -16.10 -37.45 7.41
N ALA A 298 -15.12 -38.22 6.89
CA ALA A 298 -14.18 -37.70 5.90
C ALA A 298 -14.91 -37.06 4.71
N ALA A 299 -15.89 -37.75 4.11
CA ALA A 299 -16.66 -37.21 2.98
C ALA A 299 -17.35 -35.87 3.31
N SER A 300 -17.98 -35.75 4.48
CA SER A 300 -18.62 -34.49 4.89
C SER A 300 -17.63 -33.36 5.15
N ALA A 301 -16.47 -33.66 5.75
CA ALA A 301 -15.44 -32.66 6.02
C ALA A 301 -14.79 -32.17 4.71
N GLU A 302 -14.50 -33.08 3.78
CA GLU A 302 -13.98 -32.76 2.46
C GLU A 302 -14.96 -31.89 1.66
N GLU A 303 -16.25 -32.25 1.68
CA GLU A 303 -17.30 -31.47 1.02
C GLU A 303 -17.43 -30.07 1.63
N PHE A 304 -17.37 -29.96 2.96
CA PHE A 304 -17.37 -28.68 3.65
C PHE A 304 -16.20 -27.78 3.22
N ILE A 305 -14.97 -28.29 3.21
CA ILE A 305 -13.77 -27.52 2.81
C ILE A 305 -13.88 -27.07 1.35
N ARG A 306 -14.34 -27.94 0.44
CA ARG A 306 -14.57 -27.59 -0.97
C ARG A 306 -15.59 -26.47 -1.11
N ASN A 307 -16.75 -26.61 -0.46
CA ASN A 307 -17.84 -25.64 -0.56
C ASN A 307 -17.45 -24.29 0.06
N LEU A 308 -16.75 -24.30 1.20
CA LEU A 308 -16.22 -23.09 1.81
C LEU A 308 -15.27 -22.36 0.85
N SER A 309 -14.32 -23.08 0.26
CA SER A 309 -13.35 -22.51 -0.68
C SER A 309 -14.03 -21.96 -1.93
N ARG A 310 -15.06 -22.66 -2.44
CA ARG A 310 -15.88 -22.20 -3.56
C ARG A 310 -16.61 -20.89 -3.26
N GLU A 311 -17.28 -20.80 -2.11
CA GLU A 311 -18.03 -19.60 -1.71
C GLU A 311 -17.12 -18.38 -1.48
N ILE A 312 -15.89 -18.61 -0.99
CA ILE A 312 -14.88 -17.56 -0.85
C ILE A 312 -14.51 -16.98 -2.22
N ILE A 313 -14.20 -17.83 -3.22
CA ILE A 313 -13.86 -17.36 -4.57
C ILE A 313 -15.06 -16.70 -5.27
N LEU A 314 -16.28 -17.21 -5.06
CA LEU A 314 -17.52 -16.61 -5.58
C LEU A 314 -17.72 -15.15 -5.16
N LYS A 315 -17.09 -14.73 -4.05
CA LYS A 315 -17.14 -13.36 -3.51
C LYS A 315 -15.93 -12.51 -3.94
N ASP A 316 -15.15 -12.97 -4.93
CA ASP A 316 -13.93 -12.36 -5.44
C ASP A 316 -12.84 -12.16 -4.37
N TYR A 317 -12.70 -13.13 -3.45
CA TYR A 317 -11.55 -13.21 -2.56
C TYR A 317 -10.46 -14.10 -3.15
N LYS A 318 -9.21 -13.82 -2.81
CA LYS A 318 -8.05 -14.67 -3.11
C LYS A 318 -7.78 -15.61 -1.95
N ILE A 319 -7.30 -16.81 -2.23
CA ILE A 319 -6.93 -17.79 -1.20
C ILE A 319 -5.42 -18.01 -1.19
N VAL A 320 -4.84 -18.03 0.00
CA VAL A 320 -3.48 -18.48 0.27
C VAL A 320 -3.56 -19.75 1.12
N SER A 321 -2.86 -20.81 0.73
CA SER A 321 -2.85 -22.06 1.50
C SER A 321 -1.44 -22.65 1.62
N GLY A 322 -1.11 -23.10 2.84
CA GLY A 322 0.10 -23.87 3.14
C GLY A 322 0.06 -25.33 2.69
N PHE A 323 -1.03 -25.75 2.04
CA PHE A 323 -1.27 -27.13 1.61
C PHE A 323 -1.19 -28.15 2.77
N GLY A 324 -1.90 -27.85 3.86
CA GLY A 324 -1.93 -28.73 5.03
C GLY A 324 -2.58 -30.09 4.75
N LEU A 325 -2.10 -31.13 5.43
CA LEU A 325 -2.61 -32.50 5.30
C LEU A 325 -4.11 -32.56 5.61
N GLY A 326 -4.90 -33.24 4.78
CA GLY A 326 -6.35 -33.39 4.96
C GLY A 326 -7.19 -32.14 4.68
N VAL A 327 -6.56 -31.01 4.32
CA VAL A 327 -7.28 -29.76 4.01
C VAL A 327 -6.88 -29.19 2.65
N GLY A 328 -5.59 -29.14 2.36
CA GLY A 328 -5.04 -28.45 1.19
C GLY A 328 -5.59 -28.95 -0.15
N SER A 329 -5.70 -30.27 -0.35
CA SER A 329 -6.26 -30.87 -1.56
C SER A 329 -7.69 -30.41 -1.83
N HIS A 330 -8.52 -30.37 -0.79
CA HIS A 330 -9.94 -30.03 -0.89
C HIS A 330 -10.15 -28.53 -1.12
N VAL A 331 -9.30 -27.68 -0.54
CA VAL A 331 -9.26 -26.24 -0.87
C VAL A 331 -9.00 -26.06 -2.36
N ILE A 332 -7.98 -26.72 -2.91
CA ILE A 332 -7.67 -26.66 -4.35
C ILE A 332 -8.86 -27.14 -5.18
N THR A 333 -9.46 -28.28 -4.84
CA THR A 333 -10.59 -28.81 -5.60
C THR A 333 -11.76 -27.82 -5.65
N GLY A 334 -12.12 -27.20 -4.51
CA GLY A 334 -13.20 -26.22 -4.46
C GLY A 334 -12.93 -24.98 -5.34
N VAL A 335 -11.68 -24.48 -5.32
CA VAL A 335 -11.26 -23.36 -6.17
C VAL A 335 -11.27 -23.72 -7.65
N LEU A 336 -10.69 -24.87 -8.02
CA LEU A 336 -10.61 -25.32 -9.41
C LEU A 336 -11.99 -25.55 -10.03
N GLN A 337 -12.91 -26.17 -9.29
CA GLN A 337 -14.29 -26.38 -9.75
C GLN A 337 -14.92 -25.05 -10.18
N HIS A 338 -14.82 -24.01 -9.35
CA HIS A 338 -15.35 -22.70 -9.69
C HIS A 338 -14.70 -22.08 -10.93
N ILE A 339 -13.36 -22.11 -11.00
CA ILE A 339 -12.61 -21.45 -12.08
C ILE A 339 -12.91 -22.10 -13.43
N TYR A 340 -12.95 -23.44 -13.49
CA TYR A 340 -13.26 -24.17 -14.72
C TYR A 340 -14.73 -24.09 -15.11
N GLU A 341 -15.66 -23.93 -14.16
CA GLU A 341 -17.08 -23.72 -14.43
C GLU A 341 -17.37 -22.33 -15.03
N ASN A 342 -16.65 -21.28 -14.60
CA ASN A 342 -16.98 -19.89 -14.91
C ASN A 342 -16.08 -19.20 -15.95
N ASN A 343 -15.06 -19.87 -16.48
CA ASN A 343 -14.29 -19.52 -17.70
C ASN A 343 -13.74 -18.07 -17.81
N ARG A 344 -13.66 -17.31 -16.70
CA ARG A 344 -13.36 -15.86 -16.72
C ARG A 344 -12.20 -15.40 -15.83
N GLN A 345 -11.66 -16.26 -14.97
CA GLN A 345 -10.60 -15.89 -14.02
C GLN A 345 -9.37 -16.79 -14.16
N LYS A 346 -8.17 -16.22 -14.06
CA LYS A 346 -6.93 -17.01 -14.11
C LYS A 346 -6.63 -17.58 -12.73
N LEU A 347 -6.23 -18.85 -12.68
CA LEU A 347 -5.92 -19.56 -11.43
C LEU A 347 -4.88 -18.84 -10.55
N HIS A 348 -3.82 -18.31 -11.17
CA HIS A 348 -2.74 -17.63 -10.44
C HIS A 348 -3.17 -16.32 -9.77
N ASP A 349 -4.27 -15.71 -10.21
CA ASP A 349 -4.79 -14.49 -9.61
C ASP A 349 -5.65 -14.75 -8.37
N GLN A 350 -6.12 -16.00 -8.20
CA GLN A 350 -7.11 -16.41 -7.20
C GLN A 350 -6.56 -17.34 -6.13
N LEU A 351 -5.50 -18.09 -6.42
CA LEU A 351 -4.94 -19.10 -5.51
C LEU A 351 -3.41 -19.04 -5.45
N LEU A 352 -2.87 -18.78 -4.26
CA LEU A 352 -1.45 -18.89 -3.95
C LEU A 352 -1.19 -20.13 -3.10
N LEU A 353 -0.50 -21.11 -3.68
CA LEU A 353 -0.11 -22.34 -2.98
C LEU A 353 1.34 -22.26 -2.51
N ARG A 354 1.55 -22.51 -1.22
CA ARG A 354 2.87 -22.50 -0.57
C ARG A 354 3.06 -23.78 0.24
N PRO A 355 3.22 -24.95 -0.41
CA PRO A 355 3.48 -26.20 0.30
C PRO A 355 4.78 -26.10 1.09
N PHE A 356 4.82 -26.71 2.27
CA PHE A 356 6.02 -26.71 3.12
C PHE A 356 7.12 -27.61 2.54
N PRO A 357 8.38 -27.12 2.50
CA PRO A 357 9.52 -27.93 2.08
C PRO A 357 9.75 -29.08 3.06
N GLN A 358 9.99 -30.28 2.53
CA GLN A 358 10.25 -31.49 3.30
C GLN A 358 11.75 -31.67 3.61
N GLY A 359 12.09 -32.28 4.74
CA GLY A 359 13.47 -32.57 5.18
C GLY A 359 14.01 -31.65 6.29
N GLU A 360 15.13 -32.04 6.91
CA GLU A 360 15.69 -31.36 8.10
C GLU A 360 16.05 -29.88 7.85
N LYS A 361 16.68 -29.56 6.72
CA LYS A 361 16.97 -28.16 6.32
C LYS A 361 15.72 -27.32 6.07
N GLY A 362 14.57 -27.95 5.81
CA GLY A 362 13.30 -27.25 5.65
C GLY A 362 12.84 -26.61 6.95
N GLN A 363 13.04 -27.29 8.09
CA GLN A 363 12.52 -26.87 9.40
C GLN A 363 13.11 -25.53 9.87
N GLU A 364 14.39 -25.25 9.54
CA GLU A 364 15.07 -23.99 9.86
C GLU A 364 14.43 -22.77 9.16
N THR A 365 13.74 -23.00 8.04
CA THR A 365 13.13 -21.92 7.22
C THR A 365 11.61 -21.83 7.36
N TRP A 366 10.96 -22.78 8.04
CA TRP A 366 9.51 -22.85 8.14
C TRP A 366 8.88 -21.62 8.80
N GLU A 367 9.53 -21.03 9.80
CA GLU A 367 9.00 -19.83 10.46
C GLU A 367 9.00 -18.62 9.53
N ALA A 368 10.13 -18.37 8.86
CA ALA A 368 10.24 -17.30 7.85
C ALA A 368 9.24 -17.52 6.71
N TYR A 369 9.09 -18.78 6.26
CA TYR A 369 8.14 -19.16 5.22
C TYR A 369 6.68 -18.93 5.62
N ARG A 370 6.29 -19.24 6.88
CA ARG A 370 4.96 -18.91 7.41
C ARG A 370 4.73 -17.41 7.46
N LYS A 371 5.71 -16.65 7.95
CA LYS A 371 5.62 -15.18 8.04
C LYS A 371 5.42 -14.55 6.67
N ASP A 372 6.13 -15.02 5.65
CA ASP A 372 5.97 -14.59 4.26
C ASP A 372 4.58 -14.95 3.71
N MET A 373 4.20 -16.23 3.80
CA MET A 373 2.91 -16.72 3.30
C MET A 373 1.71 -16.00 3.93
N ILE A 374 1.72 -15.83 5.26
CA ILE A 374 0.63 -15.18 6.01
C ILE A 374 0.59 -13.67 5.72
N GLY A 375 1.74 -13.05 5.43
CA GLY A 375 1.85 -11.63 5.13
C GLY A 375 1.01 -11.18 3.92
N TYR A 376 0.77 -12.08 2.96
CA TYR A 376 -0.09 -11.81 1.80
C TYR A 376 -1.58 -11.64 2.16
N ALA A 377 -2.02 -12.20 3.28
CA ALA A 377 -3.43 -12.22 3.69
C ALA A 377 -3.74 -11.15 4.73
N GLY A 378 -4.99 -10.69 4.75
CA GLY A 378 -5.55 -9.83 5.80
C GLY A 378 -6.55 -10.55 6.70
N VAL A 379 -7.00 -11.74 6.29
CA VAL A 379 -7.90 -12.61 7.05
C VAL A 379 -7.30 -14.01 7.10
N ALA A 380 -7.37 -14.66 8.26
CA ALA A 380 -6.96 -16.05 8.44
C ALA A 380 -8.15 -16.90 8.92
N ILE A 381 -8.42 -17.99 8.23
CA ILE A 381 -9.45 -18.98 8.60
C ILE A 381 -8.75 -20.25 9.11
N PHE A 382 -9.20 -20.77 10.25
CA PHE A 382 -8.63 -21.96 10.89
C PHE A 382 -9.65 -23.11 10.92
N LEU A 383 -9.24 -24.27 10.43
CA LEU A 383 -10.08 -25.48 10.28
C LEU A 383 -9.41 -26.72 10.88
N PHE A 384 -10.10 -27.44 11.76
CA PHE A 384 -9.61 -28.64 12.44
C PHE A 384 -8.34 -28.34 13.25
N GLY A 385 -7.20 -28.91 12.86
CA GLY A 385 -5.90 -28.68 13.48
C GLY A 385 -5.46 -29.80 14.41
N ASN A 386 -5.42 -31.02 13.88
CA ASN A 386 -4.84 -32.18 14.53
C ASN A 386 -3.75 -32.82 13.66
N LYS A 387 -2.89 -33.61 14.29
CA LYS A 387 -1.82 -34.38 13.67
C LYS A 387 -1.56 -35.66 14.45
N VAL A 388 -0.83 -36.58 13.84
CA VAL A 388 -0.32 -37.78 14.51
C VAL A 388 1.06 -37.47 15.11
N ASP A 389 1.28 -37.80 16.37
CA ASP A 389 2.59 -37.71 17.01
C ASP A 389 3.48 -38.92 16.65
N LYS A 390 4.70 -38.99 17.22
CA LYS A 390 5.63 -40.09 16.96
C LYS A 390 5.12 -41.46 17.46
N ASP A 391 4.17 -41.44 18.39
CA ASP A 391 3.59 -42.62 19.04
C ASP A 391 2.27 -43.05 18.38
N GLY A 392 1.88 -42.41 17.27
CA GLY A 392 0.65 -42.74 16.55
C GLY A 392 -0.62 -42.13 17.16
N LYS A 393 -0.51 -41.24 18.15
CA LYS A 393 -1.66 -40.61 18.81
C LYS A 393 -2.05 -39.31 18.13
N ILE A 394 -3.35 -39.03 18.12
CA ILE A 394 -3.88 -37.76 17.66
C ILE A 394 -3.61 -36.70 18.72
N VAL A 395 -2.90 -35.66 18.31
CA VAL A 395 -2.56 -34.48 19.12
C VAL A 395 -2.87 -33.21 18.34
N LEU A 396 -2.98 -32.10 19.05
CA LEU A 396 -3.25 -30.81 18.44
C LEU A 396 -2.07 -30.33 17.56
N SER A 397 -2.40 -29.64 16.48
CA SER A 397 -1.42 -29.15 15.52
C SER A 397 -0.72 -27.90 16.04
N ASN A 398 0.50 -28.09 16.55
CA ASN A 398 1.41 -26.99 16.88
C ASN A 398 1.74 -26.08 15.69
N GLY A 399 1.69 -26.63 14.46
CA GLY A 399 1.87 -25.86 13.24
C GLY A 399 0.76 -24.84 13.02
N MET A 400 -0.49 -25.26 13.19
CA MET A 400 -1.65 -24.36 13.12
C MET A 400 -1.60 -23.29 14.22
N HIS A 401 -1.28 -23.67 15.45
CA HIS A 401 -1.12 -22.69 16.54
C HIS A 401 -0.03 -21.65 16.23
N SER A 402 1.08 -22.08 15.63
CA SER A 402 2.15 -21.15 15.20
C SER A 402 1.65 -20.19 14.13
N GLU A 403 0.83 -20.66 13.19
CA GLU A 403 0.23 -19.83 12.15
C GLU A 403 -0.79 -18.84 12.73
N PHE A 404 -1.54 -19.23 13.76
CA PHE A 404 -2.42 -18.35 14.51
C PHE A 404 -1.65 -17.20 15.17
N GLU A 405 -0.58 -17.51 15.90
CA GLU A 405 0.23 -16.49 16.57
C GLU A 405 0.92 -15.54 15.58
N ILE A 406 1.38 -16.06 14.43
CA ILE A 406 1.93 -15.21 13.36
C ILE A 406 0.85 -14.32 12.77
N ALA A 407 -0.33 -14.85 12.47
CA ALA A 407 -1.45 -14.09 11.92
C ALA A 407 -1.91 -12.98 12.91
N LYS A 408 -1.98 -13.30 14.20
CA LYS A 408 -2.28 -12.37 15.30
C LYS A 408 -1.24 -11.25 15.38
N ALA A 409 0.04 -11.60 15.37
CA ALA A 409 1.14 -10.63 15.42
C ALA A 409 1.19 -9.70 14.18
N GLN A 410 0.76 -10.20 13.01
CA GLN A 410 0.67 -9.42 11.77
C GLN A 410 -0.66 -8.66 11.60
N GLY A 411 -1.55 -8.72 12.59
CA GLY A 411 -2.81 -7.97 12.61
C GLY A 411 -3.91 -8.52 11.69
N LEU A 412 -3.85 -9.78 11.28
CA LEU A 412 -4.91 -10.39 10.49
C LEU A 412 -6.19 -10.55 11.31
N LYS A 413 -7.34 -10.54 10.62
CA LYS A 413 -8.62 -10.93 11.21
C LYS A 413 -8.69 -12.45 11.33
N LEU A 414 -8.88 -12.97 12.54
CA LEU A 414 -8.76 -14.39 12.87
C LEU A 414 -10.14 -15.05 12.99
N ILE A 415 -10.44 -16.00 12.11
CA ILE A 415 -11.74 -16.67 12.02
C ILE A 415 -11.55 -18.19 12.21
N PRO A 416 -11.46 -18.67 13.46
CA PRO A 416 -11.45 -20.09 13.75
C PRO A 416 -12.86 -20.70 13.66
N ILE A 417 -13.04 -21.79 12.91
CA ILE A 417 -14.32 -22.51 12.84
C ILE A 417 -14.36 -23.56 13.94
N GLY A 418 -14.78 -23.15 15.13
CA GLY A 418 -14.74 -23.99 16.34
C GLY A 418 -15.50 -25.32 16.23
N ALA A 419 -16.53 -25.38 15.38
CA ALA A 419 -17.28 -26.62 15.13
C ALA A 419 -16.47 -27.73 14.45
N THR A 420 -15.35 -27.37 13.81
CA THR A 420 -14.42 -28.36 13.24
C THR A 420 -13.53 -29.04 14.30
N GLY A 421 -13.67 -28.66 15.57
CA GLY A 421 -12.97 -29.29 16.70
C GLY A 421 -11.47 -28.99 16.77
N TYR A 422 -10.78 -29.72 17.64
CA TYR A 422 -9.32 -29.67 17.82
C TYR A 422 -8.79 -28.24 18.06
N MET A 423 -7.67 -27.87 17.42
CA MET A 423 -7.03 -26.56 17.62
C MET A 423 -7.95 -25.42 17.19
N ALA A 424 -8.75 -25.58 16.14
CA ALA A 424 -9.72 -24.56 15.73
C ALA A 424 -10.75 -24.27 16.84
N HIS A 425 -11.14 -25.26 17.64
CA HIS A 425 -12.02 -25.05 18.79
C HIS A 425 -11.33 -24.24 19.90
N GLU A 426 -10.11 -24.62 20.29
CA GLU A 426 -9.35 -23.89 21.32
C GLU A 426 -9.10 -22.43 20.94
N LEU A 427 -8.73 -22.18 19.67
CA LEU A 427 -8.54 -20.83 19.14
C LEU A 427 -9.85 -20.03 19.12
N TRP A 428 -10.98 -20.69 18.83
CA TRP A 428 -12.28 -20.04 18.90
C TRP A 428 -12.66 -19.69 20.34
N GLU A 429 -12.41 -20.56 21.31
CA GLU A 429 -12.66 -20.26 22.73
C GLU A 429 -11.81 -19.09 23.22
N GLU A 430 -10.52 -19.04 22.85
CA GLU A 430 -9.62 -17.92 23.18
C GLU A 430 -10.18 -16.58 22.67
N ILE A 431 -10.59 -16.55 21.40
CA ILE A 431 -11.11 -15.32 20.77
C ILE A 431 -12.48 -14.98 21.32
N ASN A 432 -13.41 -15.94 21.40
CA ASN A 432 -14.78 -15.69 21.83
C ASN A 432 -14.83 -15.22 23.29
N GLY A 433 -14.00 -15.79 24.16
CA GLY A 433 -13.85 -15.34 25.55
C GLY A 433 -13.36 -13.90 25.68
N ASN A 434 -12.63 -13.38 24.68
CA ASN A 434 -12.07 -12.04 24.66
C ASN A 434 -12.42 -11.26 23.39
N ILE A 435 -13.64 -11.43 22.85
CA ILE A 435 -13.98 -10.99 21.49
C ILE A 435 -13.75 -9.50 21.25
N ASN A 436 -13.95 -8.65 22.26
CA ASN A 436 -13.74 -7.20 22.15
C ASN A 436 -12.24 -6.83 22.07
N ALA A 437 -11.32 -7.67 22.56
CA ALA A 437 -9.88 -7.45 22.45
C ALA A 437 -9.38 -7.76 21.04
N PHE A 438 -9.91 -8.81 20.41
CA PHE A 438 -9.58 -9.20 19.04
C PHE A 438 -10.32 -8.38 17.98
N TYR A 439 -11.55 -7.97 18.29
CA TYR A 439 -12.42 -7.17 17.43
C TYR A 439 -12.98 -5.95 18.18
N PRO A 440 -12.15 -4.91 18.38
CA PRO A 440 -12.62 -3.66 18.97
C PRO A 440 -13.75 -3.07 18.12
N GLY A 441 -14.92 -2.85 18.73
CA GLY A 441 -16.09 -2.32 18.02
C GLY A 441 -16.98 -3.39 17.34
N ALA A 442 -16.76 -4.68 17.60
CA ALA A 442 -17.60 -5.75 17.07
C ALA A 442 -19.10 -5.51 17.34
N THR A 443 -19.87 -5.41 16.27
CA THR A 443 -21.34 -5.27 16.32
C THR A 443 -22.00 -6.54 16.86
N ASP A 444 -23.24 -6.43 17.35
CA ASP A 444 -23.99 -7.62 17.81
C ASP A 444 -24.20 -8.64 16.69
N ALA A 445 -24.35 -8.17 15.44
CA ALA A 445 -24.41 -9.02 14.26
C ALA A 445 -23.09 -9.79 14.04
N PHE A 446 -21.94 -9.13 14.23
CA PHE A 446 -20.63 -9.78 14.16
C PHE A 446 -20.50 -10.86 15.25
N LYS A 447 -20.84 -10.52 16.50
CA LYS A 447 -20.75 -11.45 17.64
C LYS A 447 -21.66 -12.67 17.45
N ALA A 448 -22.88 -12.47 16.95
CA ALA A 448 -23.80 -13.56 16.66
C ALA A 448 -23.26 -14.49 15.55
N ALA A 449 -22.75 -13.93 14.45
CA ALA A 449 -22.14 -14.71 13.37
C ALA A 449 -20.87 -15.44 13.83
N PHE A 450 -20.07 -14.82 14.70
CA PHE A 450 -18.87 -15.44 15.28
C PHE A 450 -19.22 -16.59 16.23
N ALA A 451 -20.31 -16.45 17.00
CA ALA A 451 -20.80 -17.50 17.88
C ALA A 451 -21.28 -18.75 17.10
N GLU A 452 -21.92 -18.55 15.94
CA GLU A 452 -22.38 -19.63 15.06
C GLU A 452 -21.23 -20.51 14.52
N LEU A 453 -19.98 -20.02 14.54
CA LEU A 453 -18.82 -20.80 14.11
C LEU A 453 -18.53 -22.04 14.99
N SER A 454 -19.04 -22.08 16.22
CA SER A 454 -18.91 -23.24 17.11
C SER A 454 -20.22 -24.02 17.33
N ASP A 455 -21.32 -23.62 16.69
CA ASP A 455 -22.59 -24.34 16.79
C ASP A 455 -22.62 -25.55 15.84
N LEU A 456 -22.53 -26.77 16.35
CA LEU A 456 -22.53 -28.01 15.57
C LEU A 456 -23.70 -28.18 14.58
N LYS A 457 -24.79 -27.43 14.72
CA LYS A 457 -25.95 -27.45 13.81
C LYS A 457 -26.05 -26.22 12.91
N GLY A 458 -25.14 -25.27 13.05
CA GLY A 458 -25.12 -23.99 12.34
C GLY A 458 -24.67 -24.12 10.88
N ASN A 459 -24.91 -23.09 10.08
CA ASN A 459 -24.36 -23.02 8.72
C ASN A 459 -23.05 -22.25 8.75
N HIS A 460 -21.97 -22.97 9.03
CA HIS A 460 -20.64 -22.36 9.21
C HIS A 460 -20.14 -21.61 7.96
N ILE A 461 -20.48 -22.08 6.75
CA ILE A 461 -20.10 -21.38 5.52
C ILE A 461 -20.80 -20.02 5.47
N LYS A 462 -22.12 -19.99 5.74
CA LYS A 462 -22.88 -18.74 5.79
C LYS A 462 -22.35 -17.79 6.88
N ALA A 463 -22.01 -18.32 8.05
CA ALA A 463 -21.42 -17.55 9.14
C ALA A 463 -20.08 -16.91 8.71
N VAL A 464 -19.17 -17.68 8.10
CA VAL A 464 -17.90 -17.17 7.55
C VAL A 464 -18.15 -16.08 6.51
N ILE A 465 -19.01 -16.32 5.52
CA ILE A 465 -19.29 -15.32 4.48
C ILE A 465 -19.91 -14.06 5.09
N THR A 466 -20.76 -14.18 6.10
CA THR A 466 -21.35 -13.04 6.81
C THR A 466 -20.26 -12.23 7.53
N LEU A 467 -19.33 -12.90 8.22
CA LEU A 467 -18.19 -12.23 8.87
C LEU A 467 -17.31 -11.51 7.84
N LEU A 468 -17.00 -12.15 6.72
CA LEU A 468 -16.24 -11.54 5.64
C LEU A 468 -16.97 -10.30 5.06
N ASP A 469 -18.29 -10.38 4.87
CA ASP A 469 -19.09 -9.26 4.37
C ASP A 469 -19.19 -8.10 5.39
N ILE A 470 -19.14 -8.37 6.70
CA ILE A 470 -19.05 -7.35 7.76
C ILE A 470 -17.65 -6.72 7.77
N LEU A 471 -16.59 -7.52 7.78
CA LEU A 471 -15.20 -7.07 7.75
C LEU A 471 -14.87 -6.27 6.48
N LYS A 472 -15.55 -6.55 5.37
CA LYS A 472 -15.44 -5.77 4.13
C LYS A 472 -16.15 -4.41 4.22
N LYS A 473 -17.02 -4.17 5.18
CA LYS A 473 -17.71 -2.87 5.35
C LYS A 473 -17.02 -1.98 6.38
N GLU A 474 -16.46 -2.55 7.44
CA GLU A 474 -15.66 -1.89 8.49
C GLU A 474 -14.24 -1.54 8.02
#